data_AF-I3E8Z0-F1
#
_entry.id   AF-I3E8Z0-F1
#
_cell.length_a   1.000
_cell.length_b   1.000
_cell.length_c   1.000
_cell.angle_alpha   90.00
_cell.angle_beta   90.00
_cell.angle_gamma   90.00
#
_symmetry.space_group_name_H-M   'P 1'
#
loop_
_entity.id
_entity.type
_entity.pdbx_description
1 polymer ?
#
loop_
_entity_poly.entity_id
_entity_poly.type
_entity_poly.pdbx_seq_one_letter_code
_entity_poly.pdbx_strand_id
1 'polypeptide(L)'
;MVWLFLLLFAISFLMGVFDIPQWIFLLVFIPFALTLLYRSYYLVFFEKDVNKIMNFLKKSKQANYQFIYHLFNDDVTKAEKELLRIRSSQLKIISYLILLSKQKRYNEAKELLQQMKENVHKWYYGAAIALQLGDHSTYQQYKAKVKDPVYRTWLEAEERVHEGKKTEALNMLDEQIPKLRGLKLLSAIQYRKEIREER
;
A
#
# COMPACT_ATOMS: atom_id res chain seq x y z
N MET A 1 15.89 -3.55 19.94
CA MET A 1 14.91 -2.47 20.18
C MET A 1 15.03 -1.96 21.60
N VAL A 2 14.72 -2.74 22.65
CA VAL A 2 14.80 -2.30 24.07
C VAL A 2 16.17 -1.73 24.44
N TRP A 3 17.26 -2.41 24.09
CA TRP A 3 18.63 -1.93 24.32
C TRP A 3 18.97 -0.58 23.68
N LEU A 4 18.38 -0.25 22.53
CA LEU A 4 18.60 1.04 21.87
C LEU A 4 17.88 2.18 22.61
N PHE A 5 16.69 1.91 23.15
CA PHE A 5 15.98 2.87 23.99
C PHE A 5 16.65 3.08 25.34
N LEU A 6 17.23 2.02 25.93
CA LEU A 6 18.05 2.13 27.14
C LEU A 6 19.32 2.96 26.91
N LEU A 7 20.00 2.75 25.78
CA LEU A 7 21.16 3.56 25.39
C LEU A 7 20.76 5.03 25.19
N LEU A 8 19.66 5.28 24.47
CA LEU A 8 19.16 6.64 24.26
C LEU A 8 18.80 7.31 25.60
N PHE A 9 18.15 6.58 26.51
CA PHE A 9 17.81 7.07 27.84
C PHE A 9 19.07 7.43 28.65
N ALA A 10 20.09 6.57 28.64
CA ALA A 10 21.36 6.84 29.32
C ALA A 10 22.07 8.08 28.74
N ILE A 11 22.09 8.23 27.42
CA ILE A 11 22.66 9.39 26.75
C ILE A 11 21.89 10.66 27.12
N SER A 12 20.55 10.64 27.06
CA SER A 12 19.71 11.79 27.44
C SER A 12 19.88 12.16 28.91
N PHE A 13 20.01 11.17 29.79
CA PHE A 13 20.24 11.39 31.22
C PHE A 13 21.60 12.07 31.47
N LEU A 14 22.66 11.58 30.84
CA LEU A 14 23.98 12.21 30.91
C LEU A 14 23.96 13.64 30.35
N MET A 15 23.30 13.86 29.22
CA MET A 15 23.15 15.20 28.63
C MET A 15 22.46 16.18 29.59
N GLY A 16 21.45 15.73 30.35
CA GLY A 16 20.78 16.54 31.36
C GLY A 16 21.65 16.83 32.59
N VAL A 17 22.48 15.87 33.02
CA VAL A 17 23.41 16.07 34.14
C VAL A 17 24.51 17.09 33.82
N PHE A 18 24.97 17.12 32.56
CA PHE A 18 26.02 18.03 32.10
C PHE A 18 25.50 19.37 31.55
N ASP A 19 24.19 19.66 31.70
CA ASP A 19 23.52 20.87 31.21
C ASP A 19 23.82 21.17 29.73
N ILE A 20 23.84 20.10 28.91
CA ILE A 20 24.22 20.19 27.49
C ILE A 20 23.15 20.99 26.73
N PRO A 21 23.54 21.96 25.89
CA PRO A 21 22.61 22.73 25.08
C PRO A 21 21.64 21.85 24.26
N GLN A 22 20.35 22.19 24.31
CA GLN A 22 19.28 21.40 23.68
C GLN A 22 19.47 21.16 22.17
N TRP A 23 20.18 22.04 21.46
CA TRP A 23 20.46 21.88 20.03
C TRP A 23 21.38 20.68 19.74
N ILE A 24 22.29 20.34 20.65
CA ILE A 24 23.17 19.17 20.54
C ILE A 24 22.35 17.89 20.68
N PHE A 25 21.38 17.87 21.61
CA PHE A 25 20.44 16.76 21.74
C PHE A 25 19.65 16.54 20.45
N LEU A 26 19.11 17.60 19.84
CA LEU A 26 18.39 17.49 18.57
C LEU A 26 19.28 16.97 17.44
N LEU A 27 20.54 17.40 17.39
CA LEU A 27 21.51 16.96 16.40
C LEU A 27 21.81 15.46 16.47
N VAL A 28 21.77 14.85 17.66
CA VAL A 28 21.94 13.40 17.85
C VAL A 28 20.61 12.65 17.68
N PHE A 29 19.53 13.18 18.23
CA PHE A 29 18.23 12.53 18.25
C PHE A 29 17.58 12.45 16.86
N ILE A 30 17.66 13.51 16.05
CA ILE A 30 17.04 13.55 14.72
C ILE A 30 17.64 12.47 13.79
N PRO A 31 18.97 12.36 13.59
CA PRO A 31 19.56 11.30 12.78
C PRO A 31 19.28 9.90 13.34
N PHE A 32 19.23 9.74 14.65
CA PHE A 32 18.89 8.47 15.29
C PHE A 32 17.45 8.05 14.97
N ALA A 33 16.48 8.95 15.17
CA ALA A 33 15.08 8.73 14.84
C ALA A 33 14.89 8.46 13.34
N LEU A 34 15.54 9.25 12.48
CA LEU A 34 15.52 9.06 11.03
C LEU A 34 16.08 7.70 10.63
N THR A 35 17.19 7.25 11.24
CA THR A 35 17.77 5.93 10.98
C THR A 35 16.82 4.80 11.38
N LEU A 36 16.14 4.91 12.52
CA LEU A 36 15.15 3.93 12.95
C LEU A 36 13.92 3.89 12.03
N LEU A 37 13.40 5.06 11.65
CA LEU A 37 12.29 5.19 10.71
C LEU A 37 12.68 4.63 9.35
N TYR A 38 13.84 5.01 8.83
CA TYR A 38 14.38 4.49 7.57
C TYR A 38 14.42 2.98 7.62
N ARG A 39 15.03 2.36 8.64
CA ARG A 39 15.07 0.90 8.77
C ARG A 39 13.69 0.25 8.80
N SER A 40 12.72 0.85 9.47
CA SER A 40 11.37 0.29 9.60
C SER A 40 10.54 0.41 8.31
N TYR A 41 10.68 1.53 7.59
CA TYR A 41 9.85 1.88 6.45
C TYR A 41 10.53 1.63 5.09
N TYR A 42 11.85 1.39 5.08
CA TYR A 42 12.63 1.15 3.87
C TYR A 42 12.07 0.01 3.03
N LEU A 43 11.74 -1.12 3.65
CA LEU A 43 11.19 -2.28 2.93
C LEU A 43 9.82 -2.01 2.31
N VAL A 44 9.03 -1.10 2.89
CA VAL A 44 7.67 -0.79 2.46
C VAL A 44 7.66 0.24 1.33
N PHE A 45 8.62 1.16 1.30
CA PHE A 45 8.62 2.29 0.35
C PHE A 45 9.77 2.31 -0.65
N PHE A 46 10.92 1.72 -0.34
CA PHE A 46 12.16 1.93 -1.12
C PHE A 46 12.84 0.66 -1.63
N GLU A 47 12.48 -0.51 -1.10
CA GLU A 47 13.05 -1.78 -1.55
C GLU A 47 12.67 -2.11 -3.01
N LYS A 48 13.63 -2.66 -3.76
CA LYS A 48 13.45 -3.10 -5.16
C LYS A 48 13.23 -4.60 -5.27
N ASP A 49 13.72 -5.37 -4.30
CA ASP A 49 13.63 -6.82 -4.32
C ASP A 49 12.26 -7.29 -3.81
N VAL A 50 11.44 -7.77 -4.74
CA VAL A 50 10.08 -8.27 -4.50
C VAL A 50 10.07 -9.43 -3.50
N ASN A 51 11.07 -10.31 -3.54
CA ASN A 51 11.16 -11.44 -2.62
C ASN A 51 11.43 -10.96 -1.19
N LYS A 52 12.26 -9.92 -1.02
CA LYS A 52 12.47 -9.30 0.29
C LYS A 52 11.21 -8.65 0.82
N ILE A 53 10.48 -7.92 -0.03
CA ILE A 53 9.19 -7.30 0.34
C ILE A 53 8.20 -8.38 0.76
N MET A 54 8.04 -9.44 -0.04
CA MET A 54 7.13 -10.55 0.27
C MET A 54 7.49 -11.26 1.59
N ASN A 55 8.78 -11.54 1.81
CA ASN A 55 9.26 -12.16 3.04
C ASN A 55 9.06 -11.24 4.26
N PHE A 56 9.18 -9.92 4.09
CA PHE A 56 8.84 -8.95 5.12
C PHE A 56 7.37 -9.00 5.49
N LEU A 57 6.46 -9.02 4.49
CA LEU A 57 5.02 -9.12 4.75
C LEU A 57 4.67 -10.41 5.50
N LYS A 58 5.27 -11.54 5.09
CA LYS A 58 5.13 -12.85 5.75
C LYS A 58 5.56 -12.85 7.22
N LYS A 59 6.61 -12.10 7.56
CA LYS A 59 7.18 -12.06 8.93
C LYS A 59 6.59 -10.94 9.78
N SER A 60 5.81 -10.05 9.19
CA SER A 60 5.25 -8.89 9.88
C SER A 60 4.30 -9.30 11.00
N LYS A 61 4.33 -8.57 12.13
CA LYS A 61 3.33 -8.70 13.19
C LYS A 61 2.07 -7.87 12.93
N GLN A 62 2.10 -6.97 11.95
CA GLN A 62 0.98 -6.10 11.62
C GLN A 62 -0.02 -6.83 10.71
N ALA A 63 -1.28 -6.87 11.13
CA ALA A 63 -2.35 -7.60 10.44
C ALA A 63 -2.58 -7.13 9.00
N ASN A 64 -2.42 -5.84 8.70
CA ASN A 64 -2.54 -5.30 7.34
C ASN A 64 -1.48 -5.85 6.38
N TYR A 65 -0.24 -6.07 6.85
CA TYR A 65 0.82 -6.65 6.03
C TYR A 65 0.61 -8.15 5.82
N GLN A 66 0.13 -8.85 6.85
CA GLN A 66 -0.25 -10.26 6.74
C GLN A 66 -1.46 -10.46 5.80
N PHE A 67 -2.44 -9.55 5.86
CA PHE A 67 -3.55 -9.51 4.91
C PHE A 67 -3.04 -9.43 3.47
N ILE A 68 -2.15 -8.46 3.16
CA ILE A 68 -1.59 -8.31 1.81
C ILE A 68 -0.82 -9.57 1.39
N TYR A 69 0.00 -10.13 2.30
CA TYR A 69 0.73 -11.37 2.04
C TYR A 69 -0.20 -12.52 1.64
N HIS A 70 -1.22 -12.81 2.46
CA HIS A 70 -2.15 -13.90 2.20
C HIS A 70 -2.97 -13.65 0.94
N LEU A 71 -3.41 -12.42 0.71
CA LEU A 71 -4.16 -12.05 -0.48
C LEU A 71 -3.36 -12.26 -1.78
N PHE A 72 -2.07 -11.89 -1.80
CA PHE A 72 -1.21 -12.07 -2.99
C PHE A 72 -0.74 -13.51 -3.20
N ASN A 73 -0.90 -14.39 -2.20
CA ASN A 73 -0.64 -15.82 -2.33
C ASN A 73 -1.93 -16.64 -2.44
N ASP A 74 -3.04 -16.00 -2.82
CA ASP A 74 -4.36 -16.62 -3.04
C ASP A 74 -4.95 -17.38 -1.83
N ASP A 75 -4.45 -17.10 -0.62
CA ASP A 75 -4.95 -17.65 0.64
C ASP A 75 -6.05 -16.73 1.22
N VAL A 76 -7.19 -16.69 0.50
CA VAL A 76 -8.30 -15.77 0.79
C VAL A 76 -8.84 -15.95 2.21
N THR A 77 -8.97 -17.19 2.68
CA THR A 77 -9.48 -17.50 4.03
C THR A 77 -8.59 -16.92 5.13
N LYS A 78 -7.26 -17.00 4.99
CA LYS A 78 -6.35 -16.36 5.94
C LYS A 78 -6.33 -14.84 5.80
N ALA A 79 -6.46 -14.32 4.58
CA ALA A 79 -6.59 -12.88 4.35
C ALA A 79 -7.82 -12.32 5.10
N GLU A 80 -8.98 -12.96 4.99
CA GLU A 80 -10.20 -12.58 5.71
C GLU A 80 -10.01 -12.60 7.23
N LYS A 81 -9.35 -13.62 7.77
CA LYS A 81 -9.04 -13.68 9.21
C LYS A 81 -8.16 -12.52 9.66
N GLU A 82 -7.15 -12.15 8.87
CA GLU A 82 -6.26 -11.02 9.19
C GLU A 82 -6.96 -9.67 9.01
N LEU A 83 -7.87 -9.53 8.04
CA LEU A 83 -8.69 -8.33 7.84
C LEU A 83 -9.44 -7.93 9.12
N LEU A 84 -10.00 -8.91 9.84
CA LEU A 84 -10.71 -8.67 11.09
C LEU A 84 -9.81 -8.12 12.20
N ARG A 85 -8.51 -8.41 12.15
CA ARG A 85 -7.50 -8.01 13.13
C ARG A 85 -6.88 -6.63 12.84
N ILE A 86 -7.18 -6.03 11.69
CA ILE A 86 -6.70 -4.69 11.34
C ILE A 86 -7.33 -3.66 12.27
N ARG A 87 -6.49 -2.95 13.03
CA ARG A 87 -6.91 -1.95 14.03
C ARG A 87 -7.33 -0.61 13.43
N SER A 88 -6.68 -0.18 12.35
CA SER A 88 -7.00 1.09 11.70
C SER A 88 -8.27 0.93 10.88
N SER A 89 -9.29 1.75 11.16
CA SER A 89 -10.57 1.74 10.44
C SER A 89 -10.38 2.01 8.94
N GLN A 90 -9.55 3.00 8.60
CA GLN A 90 -9.27 3.34 7.20
C GLN A 90 -8.57 2.20 6.47
N LEU A 91 -7.53 1.60 7.07
CA LEU A 91 -6.83 0.47 6.45
C LEU A 91 -7.76 -0.75 6.33
N LYS A 92 -8.62 -0.98 7.32
CA LYS A 92 -9.59 -2.07 7.28
C LYS A 92 -10.56 -1.91 6.12
N ILE A 93 -11.11 -0.72 5.90
CA ILE A 93 -12.00 -0.43 4.76
C ILE A 93 -11.25 -0.65 3.44
N ILE A 94 -10.03 -0.09 3.29
CA ILE A 94 -9.22 -0.27 2.08
C ILE A 94 -8.93 -1.74 1.81
N SER A 95 -8.46 -2.49 2.81
CA SER A 95 -8.20 -3.92 2.69
C SER A 95 -9.47 -4.70 2.31
N TYR A 96 -10.62 -4.32 2.88
CA TYR A 96 -11.88 -4.97 2.54
C TYR A 96 -12.34 -4.65 1.11
N LEU A 97 -12.16 -3.42 0.63
CA LEU A 97 -12.39 -3.08 -0.78
C LEU A 97 -11.54 -3.91 -1.73
N ILE A 98 -10.25 -4.08 -1.41
CA ILE A 98 -9.34 -4.92 -2.23
C ILE A 98 -9.84 -6.37 -2.25
N LEU A 99 -10.23 -6.92 -1.09
CA LEU A 99 -10.76 -8.28 -0.99
C LEU A 99 -12.04 -8.46 -1.85
N LEU A 100 -13.00 -7.55 -1.71
CA LEU A 100 -14.25 -7.58 -2.49
C LEU A 100 -13.98 -7.47 -3.98
N SER A 101 -13.02 -6.62 -4.38
CA SER A 101 -12.60 -6.48 -5.78
C SER A 101 -12.00 -7.78 -6.32
N LYS A 102 -11.14 -8.46 -5.54
CA LYS A 102 -10.57 -9.76 -5.91
C LYS A 102 -11.65 -10.86 -6.05
N GLN A 103 -12.71 -10.77 -5.25
CA GLN A 103 -13.87 -11.66 -5.32
C GLN A 103 -14.90 -11.23 -6.39
N LYS A 104 -14.62 -10.18 -7.18
CA LYS A 104 -15.54 -9.59 -8.18
C LYS A 104 -16.89 -9.13 -7.61
N ARG A 105 -16.94 -8.82 -6.30
CA ARG A 105 -18.13 -8.35 -5.56
C ARG A 105 -18.22 -6.83 -5.58
N TYR A 106 -18.32 -6.24 -6.78
CA TYR A 106 -18.19 -4.79 -6.98
C TYR A 106 -19.36 -3.97 -6.41
N ASN A 107 -20.57 -4.53 -6.34
CA ASN A 107 -21.73 -3.84 -5.73
C ASN A 107 -21.51 -3.61 -4.23
N GLU A 108 -21.05 -4.64 -3.51
CA GLU A 108 -20.73 -4.53 -2.08
C GLU A 108 -19.53 -3.60 -1.86
N ALA A 109 -18.54 -3.62 -2.77
CA ALA A 109 -17.43 -2.68 -2.73
C ALA A 109 -17.92 -1.23 -2.90
N LYS A 110 -18.90 -0.98 -3.77
CA LYS A 110 -19.51 0.35 -3.97
C LYS A 110 -20.22 0.85 -2.71
N GLU A 111 -20.95 -0.01 -2.01
CA GLU A 111 -21.60 0.34 -0.74
C GLU A 111 -20.56 0.68 0.34
N LEU A 112 -19.53 -0.16 0.47
CA LEU A 112 -18.46 0.05 1.44
C LEU A 112 -17.68 1.35 1.17
N LEU A 113 -17.48 1.72 -0.11
CA LEU A 113 -16.80 2.94 -0.51
C LEU A 113 -17.49 4.21 0.03
N GLN A 114 -18.82 4.19 0.21
CA GLN A 114 -19.57 5.33 0.76
C GLN A 114 -19.15 5.69 2.18
N GLN A 115 -18.63 4.73 2.95
CA GLN A 115 -18.14 4.92 4.31
C GLN A 115 -16.77 5.63 4.34
N MET A 116 -16.09 5.75 3.20
CA MET A 116 -14.80 6.44 3.12
C MET A 116 -14.97 7.96 3.06
N LYS A 117 -14.11 8.66 3.79
CA LYS A 117 -13.90 10.11 3.61
C LYS A 117 -13.30 10.40 2.24
N GLU A 118 -13.60 11.58 1.70
CA GLU A 118 -12.99 12.07 0.46
C GLU A 118 -11.48 12.16 0.60
N ASN A 119 -10.76 11.34 -0.17
CA ASN A 119 -9.31 11.31 -0.25
C ASN A 119 -8.86 10.56 -1.51
N VAL A 120 -7.55 10.54 -1.75
CA VAL A 120 -6.95 9.89 -2.93
C VAL A 120 -7.34 8.41 -3.06
N HIS A 121 -7.48 7.67 -1.97
CA HIS A 121 -7.85 6.25 -2.00
C HIS A 121 -9.31 6.07 -2.37
N LYS A 122 -10.22 6.90 -1.84
CA LYS A 122 -11.64 6.85 -2.23
C LYS A 122 -11.80 7.11 -3.72
N TRP A 123 -11.10 8.10 -4.27
CA TRP A 123 -11.17 8.39 -5.70
C TRP A 123 -10.56 7.26 -6.53
N TYR A 124 -9.41 6.72 -6.12
CA TYR A 124 -8.78 5.61 -6.84
C TYR A 124 -9.66 4.35 -6.86
N TYR A 125 -10.09 3.85 -5.70
CA TYR A 125 -10.93 2.67 -5.63
C TYR A 125 -12.32 2.92 -6.23
N GLY A 126 -12.87 4.13 -6.05
CA GLY A 126 -14.12 4.53 -6.66
C GLY A 126 -14.09 4.51 -8.18
N ALA A 127 -13.00 4.97 -8.79
CA ALA A 127 -12.81 4.84 -10.23
C ALA A 127 -12.74 3.36 -10.65
N ALA A 128 -11.88 2.56 -10.01
CA ALA A 128 -11.73 1.14 -10.36
C ALA A 128 -13.06 0.36 -10.23
N ILE A 129 -13.82 0.58 -9.15
CA ILE A 129 -15.13 -0.05 -8.95
C ILE A 129 -16.15 0.43 -9.98
N ALA A 130 -16.21 1.74 -10.27
CA ALA A 130 -17.13 2.29 -11.26
C ALA A 130 -16.87 1.73 -12.67
N LEU A 131 -15.59 1.57 -13.04
CA LEU A 131 -15.20 0.94 -14.30
C LEU A 131 -15.74 -0.48 -14.41
N GLN A 132 -15.55 -1.29 -13.37
CA GLN A 132 -16.04 -2.69 -13.31
C GLN A 132 -17.56 -2.81 -13.32
N LEU A 133 -18.28 -1.77 -12.87
CA LEU A 133 -19.73 -1.70 -12.91
C LEU A 133 -20.28 -1.08 -14.21
N GLY A 134 -19.41 -0.71 -15.16
CA GLY A 134 -19.81 -0.03 -16.40
C GLY A 134 -20.29 1.42 -16.21
N ASP A 135 -20.11 2.00 -15.03
CA ASP A 135 -20.47 3.39 -14.73
C ASP A 135 -19.37 4.35 -15.19
N HIS A 136 -19.31 4.57 -16.50
CA HIS A 136 -18.25 5.36 -17.13
C HIS A 136 -18.26 6.82 -16.68
N SER A 137 -19.42 7.40 -16.37
CA SER A 137 -19.54 8.77 -15.86
C SER A 137 -18.84 8.91 -14.51
N THR A 138 -19.16 8.02 -13.56
CA THR A 138 -18.53 8.02 -12.24
C THR A 138 -17.04 7.70 -12.33
N TYR A 139 -16.64 6.78 -13.22
CA TYR A 139 -15.23 6.49 -13.49
C TYR A 139 -14.45 7.75 -13.88
N GLN A 140 -14.91 8.50 -14.88
CA GLN A 140 -14.21 9.71 -15.35
C GLN A 140 -14.15 10.78 -14.26
N GLN A 141 -15.24 10.98 -13.52
CA GLN A 141 -15.28 11.93 -12.41
C GLN A 141 -14.24 11.61 -11.32
N TYR A 142 -14.11 10.34 -10.93
CA TYR A 142 -13.12 9.94 -9.94
C TYR A 142 -11.69 9.95 -10.49
N LYS A 143 -11.46 9.44 -11.72
CA LYS A 143 -10.16 9.46 -12.40
C LYS A 143 -9.59 10.88 -12.52
N ALA A 144 -10.44 11.88 -12.76
CA ALA A 144 -10.04 13.29 -12.82
C ALA A 144 -9.47 13.80 -11.49
N LYS A 145 -9.96 13.31 -10.35
CA LYS A 145 -9.50 13.69 -9.00
C LYS A 145 -8.21 12.97 -8.57
N VAL A 146 -7.86 11.84 -9.19
CA VAL A 146 -6.62 11.10 -8.90
C VAL A 146 -5.42 11.85 -9.50
N LYS A 147 -4.61 12.46 -8.62
CA LYS A 147 -3.40 13.22 -8.99
C LYS A 147 -2.12 12.40 -8.99
N ASP A 148 -2.08 11.28 -8.26
CA ASP A 148 -0.89 10.41 -8.22
C ASP A 148 -0.75 9.73 -9.60
N PRO A 149 0.38 9.96 -10.32
CA PRO A 149 0.57 9.42 -11.67
C PRO A 149 0.60 7.90 -11.67
N VAL A 150 1.06 7.26 -10.59
CA VAL A 150 1.09 5.79 -10.49
C VAL A 150 -0.32 5.23 -10.52
N TYR A 151 -1.19 5.78 -9.67
CA TYR A 151 -2.59 5.36 -9.60
C TYR A 151 -3.37 5.69 -10.87
N ARG A 152 -3.08 6.82 -11.52
CA ARG A 152 -3.70 7.16 -12.81
C ARG A 152 -3.32 6.15 -13.90
N THR A 153 -2.03 5.80 -14.03
CA THR A 153 -1.60 4.75 -14.98
C THR A 153 -2.26 3.41 -14.69
N TRP A 154 -2.45 3.04 -13.41
CA TRP A 154 -3.15 1.79 -13.07
C TRP A 154 -4.61 1.80 -13.48
N LEU A 155 -5.32 2.93 -13.30
CA LEU A 155 -6.70 3.08 -13.78
C LEU A 155 -6.82 3.06 -15.30
N GLU A 156 -5.83 3.59 -16.01
CA GLU A 156 -5.76 3.53 -17.47
C GLU A 156 -5.42 2.12 -17.96
N ALA A 157 -4.51 1.42 -17.30
CA ALA A 157 -4.21 0.02 -17.61
C ALA A 157 -5.47 -0.85 -17.41
N GLU A 158 -6.20 -0.67 -16.31
CA GLU A 158 -7.46 -1.37 -16.05
C GLU A 158 -8.53 -1.09 -17.12
N GLU A 159 -8.65 0.17 -17.55
CA GLU A 159 -9.54 0.57 -18.66
C GLU A 159 -9.18 -0.18 -19.95
N ARG A 160 -7.88 -0.28 -20.29
CA ARG A 160 -7.42 -1.05 -21.45
C ARG A 160 -7.71 -2.54 -21.31
N VAL A 161 -7.56 -3.13 -20.12
CA VAL A 161 -7.94 -4.52 -19.88
C VAL A 161 -9.43 -4.72 -20.12
N HIS A 162 -10.27 -3.82 -19.60
CA HIS A 162 -11.73 -3.86 -19.77
C HIS A 162 -12.14 -3.70 -21.24
N GLU A 163 -11.38 -2.94 -22.04
CA GLU A 163 -11.56 -2.81 -23.50
C GLU A 163 -11.00 -4.02 -24.31
N GLY A 164 -10.45 -5.04 -23.65
CA GLY A 164 -9.82 -6.20 -24.31
C GLY A 164 -8.40 -5.93 -24.83
N LYS A 165 -7.83 -4.74 -24.59
CA LYS A 165 -6.50 -4.32 -25.02
C LYS A 165 -5.42 -4.70 -24.01
N LYS A 166 -5.37 -5.99 -23.62
CA LYS A 166 -4.45 -6.51 -22.59
C LYS A 166 -2.98 -6.21 -22.87
N THR A 167 -2.53 -6.29 -24.13
CA THR A 167 -1.13 -6.00 -24.51
C THR A 167 -0.74 -4.55 -24.23
N GLU A 168 -1.63 -3.59 -24.48
CA GLU A 168 -1.37 -2.19 -24.19
C GLU A 168 -1.27 -1.95 -22.68
N ALA A 169 -2.18 -2.54 -21.89
CA ALA A 169 -2.13 -2.48 -20.43
C ALA A 169 -0.81 -3.05 -19.87
N LEU A 170 -0.34 -4.18 -20.40
CA LEU A 170 0.93 -4.79 -20.00
C LEU A 170 2.12 -3.90 -20.33
N ASN A 171 2.14 -3.26 -21.49
CA ASN A 171 3.21 -2.31 -21.86
C ASN A 171 3.26 -1.12 -20.90
N MET A 172 2.09 -0.55 -20.54
CA MET A 172 2.02 0.54 -19.56
C MET A 172 2.61 0.14 -18.20
N LEU A 173 2.34 -1.09 -17.73
CA LEU A 173 2.90 -1.60 -16.49
C LEU A 173 4.41 -1.85 -16.61
N ASP A 174 4.87 -2.39 -17.74
CA ASP A 174 6.28 -2.70 -18.00
C ASP A 174 7.17 -1.44 -18.01
N GLU A 175 6.65 -0.33 -18.54
CA GLU A 175 7.34 0.97 -18.50
C GLU A 175 7.40 1.58 -17.09
N GLN A 176 6.40 1.28 -16.25
CA GLN A 176 6.28 1.88 -14.93
C GLN A 176 7.05 1.10 -13.86
N ILE A 177 7.00 -0.25 -13.89
CA ILE A 177 7.59 -1.15 -12.89
C ILE A 177 9.05 -0.80 -12.52
N PRO A 178 9.97 -0.51 -13.46
CA PRO A 178 11.36 -0.17 -13.13
C PRO A 178 11.51 1.07 -12.22
N LYS A 179 10.51 1.96 -12.22
CA LYS A 179 10.48 3.20 -11.43
C LYS A 179 9.85 2.99 -10.04
N LEU A 180 9.12 1.90 -9.83
CA LEU A 180 8.41 1.62 -8.59
C LEU A 180 9.29 0.95 -7.53
N ARG A 181 8.91 1.12 -6.27
CA ARG A 181 9.57 0.53 -5.10
C ARG A 181 8.54 0.05 -4.08
N GLY A 182 8.98 -0.81 -3.16
CA GLY A 182 8.20 -1.24 -2.01
C GLY A 182 6.86 -1.85 -2.39
N LEU A 183 5.81 -1.54 -1.63
CA LEU A 183 4.48 -2.10 -1.86
C LEU A 183 3.90 -1.74 -3.23
N LYS A 184 4.18 -0.54 -3.76
CA LYS A 184 3.71 -0.15 -5.11
C LYS A 184 4.31 -1.06 -6.19
N LEU A 185 5.60 -1.39 -6.06
CA LEU A 185 6.27 -2.35 -6.96
C LEU A 185 5.63 -3.74 -6.87
N LEU A 186 5.44 -4.23 -5.64
CA LEU A 186 4.84 -5.56 -5.42
C LEU A 186 3.43 -5.63 -6.02
N SER A 187 2.59 -4.62 -5.77
CA SER A 187 1.24 -4.54 -6.34
C SER A 187 1.24 -4.49 -7.87
N ALA A 188 2.11 -3.70 -8.50
CA ALA A 188 2.19 -3.63 -9.95
C ALA A 188 2.61 -4.97 -10.59
N ILE A 189 3.54 -5.69 -9.96
CA ILE A 189 3.98 -7.01 -10.43
C ILE A 189 2.86 -8.05 -10.29
N GLN A 190 2.15 -8.03 -9.17
CA GLN A 190 1.01 -8.91 -8.94
C GLN A 190 -0.11 -8.63 -9.96
N TYR A 191 -0.46 -7.38 -10.18
CA TYR A 191 -1.49 -6.99 -11.14
C TYR A 191 -1.11 -7.37 -12.59
N ARG A 192 0.16 -7.15 -12.98
CA ARG A 192 0.69 -7.61 -14.28
C ARG A 192 0.56 -9.13 -14.44
N LYS A 193 0.81 -9.90 -13.37
CA LYS A 193 0.65 -11.36 -13.37
C LYS A 193 -0.82 -11.74 -13.58
N GLU A 194 -1.74 -11.09 -12.87
CA GLU A 194 -3.18 -11.32 -12.99
C GLU A 194 -3.69 -11.08 -14.42
N ILE A 195 -3.29 -9.99 -15.08
CA ILE A 195 -3.65 -9.71 -16.49
C ILE A 195 -3.18 -10.81 -17.45
N ARG A 196 -2.03 -11.44 -17.17
CA ARG A 196 -1.48 -12.54 -18.00
C ARG A 196 -2.20 -13.86 -17.78
N GLU A 197 -2.67 -14.09 -16.57
CA GLU A 197 -3.27 -15.36 -16.14
C GLU A 197 -4.78 -15.40 -16.35
N GLU A 198 -5.46 -14.25 -16.35
CA GLU A 198 -6.86 -14.15 -16.78
C GLU A 198 -6.96 -14.49 -18.28
N ARG A 199 -7.32 -15.76 -18.57
CA ARG A 199 -7.81 -16.21 -19.88
C ARG A 199 -9.21 -15.69 -20.13
#